data_AF-A0A9P3KLF7-F1
#
_entry.id   AF-A0A9P3KLF7-F1
#
_cell.length_a   1.000
_cell.length_b   1.000
_cell.length_c   1.000
_cell.angle_alpha   90.00
_cell.angle_beta   90.00
_cell.angle_gamma   90.00
#
_symmetry.space_group_name_H-M   'P 1'
#
loop_
_entity.id
_entity.type
_entity.pdbx_description
1 polymer ?
#
loop_
_entity_poly.entity_id
_entity_poly.type
_entity_poly.pdbx_seq_one_letter_code
_entity_poly.pdbx_strand_id
1 'polypeptide(L)'
;MASATCRSPALSTFAADRSTLSSSRASFHAAFPLPAPQSASPLRRVRSPLAVRSDGRGASDGEDESGGGSKSRLGSIIRRKHASVQAKLQQLGQDEVNRRLENAVRLQPPAQLADLLLRRGEGPEGRTALIVEVARAAPSEPPESLARRCQRYVELGADTVMVCCDEEISPNGLADVRAVSQALPGVPIIAKDWMLHPIQVAEAAEAGAAAFHIVHGVLNKATAPMLAFAFGLGVDVAVEVVNLEELKRVEALAIPIYGLNLSVGLAVSAPGFRQSVAKSLLSSMPFGAAALVGASSVEDVRMMKAAGATAIVLKREAFKGMEGGGSRGMGREEEKALQDLFEALNYILTGDD
;
A
#
# COMPACT_ATOMS: atom_id res chain seq x y z
N MET A 1 -12.32 14.13 -51.21
CA MET A 1 -12.77 14.06 -49.81
C MET A 1 -11.85 13.09 -49.08
N ALA A 2 -10.97 13.62 -48.23
CA ALA A 2 -9.90 12.86 -47.60
C ALA A 2 -10.43 12.07 -46.38
N SER A 3 -10.10 10.79 -46.33
CA SER A 3 -10.33 9.89 -45.19
C SER A 3 -9.31 10.19 -44.10
N ALA A 4 -9.78 10.64 -42.94
CA ALA A 4 -8.96 10.82 -41.76
C ALA A 4 -9.01 9.56 -40.90
N THR A 5 -8.00 8.70 -41.06
CA THR A 5 -7.72 7.61 -40.12
C THR A 5 -7.19 8.21 -38.82
N CYS A 6 -7.99 8.13 -37.76
CA CYS A 6 -7.59 8.50 -36.40
C CYS A 6 -6.64 7.41 -35.87
N ARG A 7 -5.33 7.66 -35.87
CA ARG A 7 -4.35 6.83 -35.16
C ARG A 7 -4.37 7.25 -33.68
N SER A 8 -4.64 6.30 -32.79
CA SER A 8 -4.46 6.46 -31.34
C SER A 8 -3.02 6.85 -31.02
N PRO A 9 -2.78 7.77 -30.07
CA PRO A 9 -1.43 8.10 -29.65
C PRO A 9 -0.88 6.92 -28.82
N ALA A 10 0.21 6.33 -29.29
CA ALA A 10 0.99 5.39 -28.50
C ALA A 10 1.51 6.13 -27.25
N LEU A 11 1.03 5.75 -26.07
CA LEU A 11 1.66 6.12 -24.81
C LEU A 11 3.07 5.52 -24.81
N SER A 12 4.07 6.39 -24.92
CA SER A 12 5.46 5.99 -24.79
C SER A 12 5.66 5.35 -23.42
N THR A 13 6.13 4.11 -23.41
CA THR A 13 6.71 3.45 -22.25
C THR A 13 7.66 4.43 -21.56
N PHE A 14 7.36 4.81 -20.32
CA PHE A 14 8.27 5.55 -19.46
C PHE A 14 9.46 4.64 -19.10
N ALA A 15 10.39 4.48 -20.04
CA ALA A 15 11.71 3.99 -19.75
C ALA A 15 12.48 5.15 -19.09
N ALA A 16 12.49 5.18 -17.76
CA ALA A 16 13.37 6.08 -17.04
C ALA A 16 14.82 5.80 -17.49
N ASP A 17 15.45 6.78 -18.13
CA ASP A 17 16.85 6.69 -18.50
C ASP A 17 17.69 6.55 -17.22
N ARG A 18 18.39 5.40 -17.10
CA ARG A 18 19.26 5.06 -15.97
C ARG A 18 20.34 6.13 -15.74
N SER A 19 20.64 6.98 -16.73
CA SER A 19 21.61 8.08 -16.60
C SER A 19 21.15 9.20 -15.64
N THR A 20 19.85 9.38 -15.45
CA THR A 20 19.26 10.44 -14.58
C THR A 20 19.29 10.10 -13.08
N LEU A 21 19.57 8.85 -12.72
CA LEU A 21 19.76 8.43 -11.32
C LEU A 21 21.08 8.97 -10.71
N SER A 22 22.02 9.43 -11.54
CA SER A 22 23.31 9.94 -11.08
C SER A 22 23.23 11.37 -10.53
N SER A 23 22.35 12.22 -11.08
CA SER A 23 22.37 13.67 -10.84
C SER A 23 21.72 14.15 -9.54
N SER A 24 21.35 13.28 -8.60
CA SER A 24 21.03 13.75 -7.24
C SER A 24 21.30 12.75 -6.11
N ARG A 25 22.43 12.03 -6.16
CA ARG A 25 22.87 11.21 -5.01
C ARG A 25 22.86 12.01 -3.69
N ALA A 26 23.23 13.29 -3.75
CA ALA A 26 23.14 14.24 -2.63
C ALA A 26 21.69 14.50 -2.17
N SER A 27 20.74 14.76 -3.08
CA SER A 27 19.33 14.98 -2.71
C SER A 27 18.63 13.71 -2.21
N PHE A 28 19.05 12.55 -2.70
CA PHE A 28 18.57 11.25 -2.23
C PHE A 28 19.04 10.96 -0.80
N HIS A 29 20.35 11.14 -0.52
CA HIS A 29 20.88 11.01 0.85
C HIS A 29 20.35 12.09 1.79
N ALA A 30 20.03 13.29 1.29
CA ALA A 30 19.40 14.34 2.11
C ALA A 30 17.94 13.99 2.48
N ALA A 31 17.20 13.32 1.57
CA ALA A 31 15.83 12.88 1.83
C ALA A 31 15.75 11.63 2.70
N PHE A 32 16.77 10.76 2.62
CA PHE A 32 16.91 9.55 3.42
C PHE A 32 18.24 9.56 4.18
N PRO A 33 18.36 10.41 5.21
CA PRO A 33 19.59 10.49 5.98
C PRO A 33 19.82 9.19 6.73
N LEU A 34 21.05 8.70 6.62
CA LEU A 34 21.47 7.48 7.28
C LEU A 34 21.90 7.78 8.72
N PRO A 35 21.76 6.82 9.64
CA PRO A 35 22.11 7.03 11.04
C PRO A 35 23.60 7.39 11.14
N ALA A 36 23.90 8.46 11.89
CA ALA A 36 25.28 8.86 12.14
C ALA A 36 26.05 7.71 12.80
N PRO A 37 27.33 7.46 12.41
CA PRO A 37 28.14 6.47 13.08
C PRO A 37 28.22 6.82 14.56
N GLN A 38 27.75 5.93 15.42
CA GLN A 38 27.88 6.13 16.86
C GLN A 38 29.38 6.07 17.18
N SER A 39 29.97 7.21 17.51
CA SER A 39 31.27 7.21 18.19
C SER A 39 31.09 6.40 19.47
N ALA A 40 31.76 5.25 19.57
CA ALA A 40 31.71 4.40 20.75
C ALA A 40 32.17 5.21 21.97
N SER A 41 31.21 5.79 22.69
CA SER A 41 31.45 6.42 23.98
C SER A 41 31.30 5.34 25.05
N PRO A 42 32.28 5.17 25.96
CA PRO A 42 32.27 4.07 26.91
C PRO A 42 31.07 4.19 27.85
N LEU A 43 30.35 3.08 27.98
CA LEU A 43 29.17 2.90 28.84
C LEU A 43 29.40 3.49 30.24
N ARG A 44 28.76 4.62 30.54
CA ARG A 44 28.68 5.15 31.89
C ARG A 44 27.68 4.31 32.66
N ARG A 45 28.17 3.45 33.58
CA ARG A 45 27.35 2.66 34.51
C ARG A 45 26.39 3.59 35.26
N VAL A 46 25.09 3.46 35.00
CA VAL A 46 24.06 4.07 35.83
C VAL A 46 23.85 3.16 37.04
N ARG A 47 24.17 3.67 38.23
CA ARG A 47 23.77 3.07 39.51
C ARG A 47 22.29 3.39 39.76
N SER A 48 21.53 2.37 40.14
CA SER A 48 20.19 2.48 40.74
C SER A 48 20.25 3.25 42.06
N PRO A 49 19.16 3.94 42.45
CA PRO A 49 18.57 3.56 43.74
C PRO A 49 17.04 3.55 43.77
N LEU A 50 16.57 2.83 44.79
CA LEU A 50 15.19 2.57 45.21
C LEU A 50 14.40 3.82 45.65
N ALA A 51 13.08 3.62 45.61
CA ALA A 51 11.93 4.32 46.18
C ALA A 51 12.08 5.12 47.50
N VAL A 52 11.23 6.15 47.68
CA VAL A 52 10.07 6.19 48.62
C VAL A 52 9.45 7.61 48.77
N ARG A 53 8.13 7.67 48.53
CA ARG A 53 6.99 8.46 49.12
C ARG A 53 6.88 10.00 49.16
N SER A 54 5.70 10.43 48.66
CA SER A 54 4.66 11.37 49.16
C SER A 54 5.03 12.76 49.69
N ASP A 55 4.49 13.80 49.03
CA ASP A 55 3.40 14.62 49.60
C ASP A 55 2.74 15.49 48.52
N GLY A 56 1.43 15.72 48.66
CA GLY A 56 0.58 16.34 47.65
C GLY A 56 0.37 17.85 47.78
N ARG A 57 -0.18 18.44 46.72
CA ARG A 57 -1.30 19.42 46.69
C ARG A 57 -1.56 19.82 45.23
N GLY A 58 -2.83 20.03 44.92
CA GLY A 58 -3.39 19.96 43.57
C GLY A 58 -3.20 21.20 42.70
N ALA A 59 -3.47 20.97 41.42
CA ALA A 59 -4.10 21.94 40.53
C ALA A 59 -4.92 21.13 39.52
N SER A 60 -6.22 21.37 39.55
CA SER A 60 -7.22 20.87 38.63
C SER A 60 -7.01 21.54 37.28
N ASP A 61 -6.78 20.76 36.23
CA ASP A 61 -7.15 21.15 34.87
C ASP A 61 -7.81 19.92 34.24
N GLY A 62 -9.12 20.01 34.09
CA GLY A 62 -9.89 19.08 33.29
C GLY A 62 -9.56 19.37 31.83
N GLU A 63 -8.98 18.40 31.15
CA GLU A 63 -8.92 18.39 29.70
C GLU A 63 -9.76 17.23 29.18
N ASP A 64 -10.71 17.62 28.36
CA ASP A 64 -11.77 16.85 27.75
C ASP A 64 -11.26 15.60 27.02
N GLU A 65 -11.75 14.45 27.48
CA GLU A 65 -11.89 13.26 26.65
C GLU A 65 -12.97 13.49 25.59
N SER A 66 -12.58 13.61 24.32
CA SER A 66 -13.25 12.93 23.19
C SER A 66 -12.73 13.43 21.83
N GLY A 67 -11.71 12.76 21.27
CA GLY A 67 -11.28 12.98 19.88
C GLY A 67 -9.91 12.44 19.46
N GLY A 68 -9.06 12.01 20.40
CA GLY A 68 -7.63 11.74 20.12
C GLY A 68 -7.22 10.31 19.72
N GLY A 69 -8.11 9.32 19.77
CA GLY A 69 -7.73 7.89 19.73
C GLY A 69 -7.07 7.41 18.43
N SER A 70 -7.58 7.85 17.27
CA SER A 70 -7.10 7.35 15.96
C SER A 70 -5.76 7.98 15.53
N LYS A 71 -5.59 9.29 15.73
CA LYS A 71 -4.31 10.00 15.45
C LYS A 71 -3.18 9.49 16.35
N SER A 72 -3.49 9.20 17.62
CA SER A 72 -2.52 8.62 18.56
C SER A 72 -2.06 7.21 18.13
N ARG A 73 -2.98 6.36 17.66
CA ARG A 73 -2.67 5.01 17.19
C ARG A 73 -1.81 5.01 15.92
N LEU A 74 -2.19 5.78 14.90
CA LEU A 74 -1.41 5.89 13.66
C LEU A 74 0.00 6.41 13.95
N GLY A 75 0.12 7.47 14.76
CA GLY A 75 1.42 7.99 15.17
C GLY A 75 2.28 6.94 15.88
N SER A 76 1.68 6.04 16.67
CA SER A 76 2.42 4.95 17.32
C SER A 76 2.96 3.91 16.33
N ILE A 77 2.19 3.56 15.30
CA ILE A 77 2.59 2.61 14.26
C ILE A 77 3.76 3.17 13.46
N ILE A 78 3.65 4.43 13.00
CA ILE A 78 4.72 5.10 12.24
C ILE A 78 6.01 5.20 13.06
N ARG A 79 5.92 5.53 14.36
CA ARG A 79 7.10 5.58 15.24
C ARG A 79 7.79 4.23 15.36
N ARG A 80 7.03 3.13 15.56
CA ARG A 80 7.60 1.78 15.64
C ARG A 80 8.21 1.36 14.32
N LYS A 81 7.57 1.68 13.18
CA LYS A 81 8.14 1.42 11.87
C LYS A 81 9.46 2.16 11.65
N HIS A 82 9.52 3.45 12.00
CA HIS A 82 10.77 4.21 11.94
C HIS A 82 11.87 3.55 12.76
N ALA A 83 11.57 3.10 13.99
CA ALA A 83 12.55 2.43 14.84
C ALA A 83 13.05 1.11 14.22
N SER A 84 12.14 0.28 13.67
CA SER A 84 12.51 -0.97 12.98
C SER A 84 13.40 -0.72 11.76
N VAL A 85 13.01 0.23 10.89
CA VAL A 85 13.78 0.58 9.70
C VAL A 85 15.16 1.13 10.09
N GLN A 86 15.25 2.00 11.10
CA GLN A 86 16.53 2.54 11.57
C GLN A 86 17.43 1.46 12.17
N ALA A 87 16.89 0.54 12.96
CA ALA A 87 17.66 -0.59 13.49
C ALA A 87 18.20 -1.47 12.36
N LYS A 88 17.40 -1.74 11.33
CA LYS A 88 17.85 -2.48 10.13
C LYS A 88 18.97 -1.75 9.39
N LEU A 89 18.84 -0.45 9.17
CA LEU A 89 19.88 0.36 8.51
C LEU A 89 21.19 0.36 9.30
N GLN A 90 21.11 0.44 10.64
CA GLN A 90 22.29 0.35 11.52
C GLN A 90 22.94 -1.03 11.45
N GLN A 91 22.14 -2.10 11.42
CA GLN A 91 22.64 -3.47 11.35
C GLN A 91 23.33 -3.78 10.01
N LEU A 92 22.78 -3.32 8.90
CA LEU A 92 23.38 -3.49 7.57
C LEU A 92 24.68 -2.68 7.44
N GLY A 93 24.68 -1.46 7.98
CA GLY A 93 25.77 -0.52 7.78
C GLY A 93 25.69 0.19 6.43
N GLN A 94 26.38 1.33 6.35
CA GLN A 94 26.30 2.27 5.24
C GLN A 94 26.65 1.65 3.87
N ASP A 95 27.75 0.91 3.83
CA ASP A 95 28.28 0.36 2.59
C ASP A 95 27.37 -0.72 2.02
N GLU A 96 26.81 -1.57 2.89
CA GLU A 96 25.87 -2.61 2.49
C GLU A 96 24.54 -2.02 2.00
N VAL A 97 24.03 -0.98 2.67
CA VAL A 97 22.83 -0.26 2.22
C VAL A 97 23.06 0.30 0.82
N ASN A 98 24.17 1.01 0.59
CA ASN A 98 24.49 1.57 -0.72
C ASN A 98 24.61 0.46 -1.78
N ARG A 99 25.34 -0.62 -1.46
CA ARG A 99 25.50 -1.78 -2.34
C ARG A 99 24.16 -2.39 -2.71
N ARG A 100 23.24 -2.53 -1.75
CA ARG A 100 21.89 -3.07 -2.00
C ARG A 100 21.03 -2.15 -2.85
N LEU A 101 21.07 -0.85 -2.61
CA LEU A 101 20.31 0.11 -3.42
C LEU A 101 20.83 0.19 -4.86
N GLU A 102 22.14 0.10 -5.06
CA GLU A 102 22.77 0.12 -6.40
C GLU A 102 22.54 -1.17 -7.18
N ASN A 103 22.54 -2.30 -6.48
CA ASN A 103 22.36 -3.63 -7.08
C ASN A 103 20.92 -4.16 -6.91
N ALA A 104 19.97 -3.29 -6.57
CA ALA A 104 18.57 -3.69 -6.43
C ALA A 104 18.06 -4.18 -7.79
N VAL A 105 17.51 -5.39 -7.81
CA VAL A 105 16.97 -6.04 -9.01
C VAL A 105 15.58 -6.55 -8.73
N ARG A 106 14.69 -6.43 -9.73
CA ARG A 106 13.37 -7.06 -9.73
C ARG A 106 13.49 -8.50 -10.25
N LEU A 107 12.94 -9.46 -9.50
CA LEU A 107 13.09 -10.90 -9.82
C LEU A 107 12.25 -11.41 -11.01
N GLN A 108 11.16 -10.72 -11.39
CA GLN A 108 10.23 -11.19 -12.42
C GLN A 108 9.96 -10.12 -13.49
N PRO A 109 9.78 -10.51 -14.78
CA PRO A 109 9.39 -9.57 -15.84
C PRO A 109 8.03 -8.94 -15.52
N PRO A 110 7.71 -7.78 -16.11
CA PRO A 110 6.84 -6.85 -15.44
C PRO A 110 5.38 -7.13 -15.79
N ALA A 111 4.71 -7.97 -15.01
CA ALA A 111 3.31 -7.66 -14.72
C ALA A 111 3.33 -6.29 -14.05
N GLN A 112 2.87 -5.26 -14.77
CA GLN A 112 2.77 -3.89 -14.27
C GLN A 112 1.34 -3.69 -13.78
N LEU A 113 1.21 -3.20 -12.56
CA LEU A 113 -0.09 -2.86 -12.00
C LEU A 113 -0.76 -1.78 -12.87
N ALA A 114 -0.01 -0.77 -13.32
CA ALA A 114 -0.56 0.29 -14.16
C ALA A 114 -1.17 -0.25 -15.47
N ASP A 115 -0.44 -1.15 -16.16
CA ASP A 115 -0.92 -1.78 -17.41
C ASP A 115 -2.15 -2.67 -17.16
N LEU A 116 -2.15 -3.45 -16.07
CA LEU A 116 -3.32 -4.24 -15.68
C LEU A 116 -4.55 -3.35 -15.46
N LEU A 117 -4.41 -2.27 -14.71
CA LEU A 117 -5.51 -1.37 -14.38
C LEU A 117 -6.10 -0.68 -15.61
N LEU A 118 -5.23 -0.22 -16.52
CA LEU A 118 -5.66 0.40 -17.78
C LEU A 118 -6.42 -0.60 -18.66
N ARG A 119 -5.81 -1.76 -18.94
CA ARG A 119 -6.42 -2.77 -19.81
C ARG A 119 -7.73 -3.32 -19.26
N ARG A 120 -7.86 -3.42 -17.93
CA ARG A 120 -9.08 -3.95 -17.32
C ARG A 120 -10.29 -3.06 -17.57
N GLY A 121 -10.09 -1.74 -17.68
CA GLY A 121 -11.17 -0.79 -17.98
C GLY A 121 -11.47 -0.60 -19.47
N GLU A 122 -10.69 -1.21 -20.37
CA GLU A 122 -10.82 -1.01 -21.82
C GLU A 122 -11.74 -2.04 -22.49
N GLY A 123 -12.38 -1.63 -23.60
CA GLY A 123 -13.13 -2.52 -24.47
C GLY A 123 -14.55 -2.86 -23.98
N PRO A 124 -15.29 -3.69 -24.74
CA PRO A 124 -16.68 -4.05 -24.45
C PRO A 124 -16.85 -4.92 -23.19
N GLU A 125 -15.77 -5.53 -22.71
CA GLU A 125 -15.73 -6.32 -21.47
C GLU A 125 -15.00 -5.57 -20.34
N GLY A 126 -14.74 -4.27 -20.53
CA GLY A 126 -14.07 -3.42 -19.56
C GLY A 126 -14.83 -3.35 -18.25
N ARG A 127 -14.13 -3.49 -17.12
CA ARG A 127 -14.70 -3.34 -15.78
C ARG A 127 -13.73 -2.67 -14.81
N THR A 128 -14.26 -2.15 -13.71
CA THR A 128 -13.45 -1.74 -12.57
C THR A 128 -12.63 -2.94 -12.05
N ALA A 129 -11.34 -2.73 -11.83
CA ALA A 129 -10.45 -3.79 -11.33
C ALA A 129 -10.74 -4.11 -9.86
N LEU A 130 -10.58 -5.36 -9.46
CA LEU A 130 -10.73 -5.84 -8.10
C LEU A 130 -9.37 -6.24 -7.53
N ILE A 131 -8.96 -5.54 -6.47
CA ILE A 131 -7.76 -5.83 -5.69
C ILE A 131 -8.22 -6.35 -4.34
N VAL A 132 -7.77 -7.55 -3.94
CA VAL A 132 -8.11 -8.08 -2.62
C VAL A 132 -6.98 -7.80 -1.65
N GLU A 133 -7.26 -7.05 -0.58
CA GLU A 133 -6.31 -6.87 0.52
C GLU A 133 -6.25 -8.14 1.36
N VAL A 134 -5.05 -8.66 1.55
CA VAL A 134 -4.81 -9.90 2.29
C VAL A 134 -3.76 -9.69 3.37
N ALA A 135 -3.91 -10.40 4.47
CA ALA A 135 -2.87 -10.61 5.45
C ALA A 135 -3.03 -12.02 6.00
N ARG A 136 -2.11 -12.44 6.85
CA ARG A 136 -2.30 -13.69 7.58
C ARG A 136 -3.55 -13.64 8.46
N ALA A 137 -4.33 -14.73 8.45
CA ALA A 137 -5.48 -14.90 9.33
C ALA A 137 -5.06 -15.08 10.80
N ALA A 138 -3.87 -15.64 11.02
CA ALA A 138 -3.21 -15.73 12.31
C ALA A 138 -1.70 -15.59 12.14
N PRO A 139 -0.95 -15.09 13.14
CA PRO A 139 0.51 -14.96 13.06
C PRO A 139 1.24 -16.25 12.68
N SER A 140 0.67 -17.41 13.02
CA SER A 140 1.18 -18.76 12.76
C SER A 140 0.82 -19.33 11.38
N GLU A 141 0.02 -18.63 10.57
CA GLU A 141 -0.29 -19.09 9.21
C GLU A 141 1.00 -19.13 8.37
N PRO A 142 1.29 -20.26 7.68
CA PRO A 142 2.47 -20.34 6.83
C PRO A 142 2.25 -19.54 5.52
N PRO A 143 3.30 -18.95 4.93
CA PRO A 143 3.21 -18.20 3.67
C PRO A 143 2.49 -18.94 2.54
N GLU A 144 2.67 -20.26 2.44
CA GLU A 144 2.05 -21.11 1.42
C GLU A 144 0.52 -21.22 1.60
N SER A 145 0.01 -21.14 2.83
CA SER A 145 -1.44 -21.12 3.07
C SER A 145 -2.06 -19.79 2.61
N LEU A 146 -1.40 -18.68 2.91
CA LEU A 146 -1.82 -17.36 2.41
C LEU A 146 -1.75 -17.32 0.88
N ALA A 147 -0.71 -17.89 0.28
CA ALA A 147 -0.58 -18.00 -1.17
C ALA A 147 -1.73 -18.79 -1.81
N ARG A 148 -2.15 -19.93 -1.21
CA ARG A 148 -3.34 -20.68 -1.65
C ARG A 148 -4.63 -19.86 -1.56
N ARG A 149 -4.82 -19.06 -0.50
CA ARG A 149 -5.98 -18.16 -0.41
C ARG A 149 -5.95 -17.10 -1.51
N CYS A 150 -4.78 -16.53 -1.80
CA CYS A 150 -4.62 -15.57 -2.89
C CYS A 150 -4.94 -16.18 -4.26
N GLN A 151 -4.50 -17.41 -4.52
CA GLN A 151 -4.90 -18.17 -5.72
C GLN A 151 -6.42 -18.30 -5.81
N ARG A 152 -7.07 -18.68 -4.71
CA ARG A 152 -8.53 -18.79 -4.66
C ARG A 152 -9.24 -17.46 -4.98
N TYR A 153 -8.75 -16.34 -4.44
CA TYR A 153 -9.33 -15.03 -4.74
C TYR A 153 -9.20 -14.65 -6.22
N VAL A 154 -8.06 -14.95 -6.85
CA VAL A 154 -7.85 -14.71 -8.29
C VAL A 154 -8.76 -15.61 -9.14
N GLU A 155 -8.89 -16.89 -8.81
CA GLU A 155 -9.82 -17.82 -9.46
C GLU A 155 -11.29 -17.34 -9.40
N LEU A 156 -11.66 -16.67 -8.32
CA LEU A 156 -13.00 -16.13 -8.11
C LEU A 156 -13.24 -14.76 -8.78
N GLY A 157 -12.19 -14.14 -9.34
CA GLY A 157 -12.32 -12.92 -10.14
C GLY A 157 -11.54 -11.70 -9.63
N ALA A 158 -10.71 -11.83 -8.58
CA ALA A 158 -9.77 -10.77 -8.24
C ALA A 158 -8.72 -10.63 -9.35
N ASP A 159 -8.44 -9.39 -9.78
CA ASP A 159 -7.41 -9.13 -10.80
C ASP A 159 -6.00 -9.15 -10.20
N THR A 160 -5.88 -8.78 -8.92
CA THR A 160 -4.65 -8.93 -8.15
C THR A 160 -4.93 -8.91 -6.65
N VAL A 161 -3.87 -9.08 -5.85
CA VAL A 161 -3.90 -9.06 -4.39
C VAL A 161 -2.91 -8.03 -3.85
N MET A 162 -3.28 -7.43 -2.71
CA MET A 162 -2.48 -6.50 -1.94
C MET A 162 -2.11 -7.13 -0.60
N VAL A 163 -0.87 -7.59 -0.49
CA VAL A 163 -0.36 -8.34 0.66
C VAL A 163 0.15 -7.35 1.71
N CYS A 164 -0.49 -7.35 2.88
CA CYS A 164 -0.01 -6.60 4.04
C CYS A 164 1.25 -7.29 4.60
N CYS A 165 2.39 -6.65 4.43
CA CYS A 165 3.69 -7.20 4.81
C CYS A 165 4.38 -6.44 5.95
N ASP A 166 3.69 -5.50 6.60
CA ASP A 166 4.17 -4.88 7.83
C ASP A 166 4.35 -5.92 8.94
N GLU A 167 5.49 -5.88 9.63
CA GLU A 167 5.90 -6.91 10.61
C GLU A 167 4.97 -7.00 11.83
N GLU A 168 4.24 -5.92 12.18
CA GLU A 168 3.25 -5.97 13.27
C GLU A 168 1.98 -6.73 12.87
N ILE A 169 1.70 -6.80 11.57
CA ILE A 169 0.53 -7.48 11.00
C ILE A 169 0.92 -8.90 10.57
N SER A 170 2.04 -9.04 9.86
CA SER A 170 2.56 -10.30 9.37
C SER A 170 4.05 -10.46 9.67
N PRO A 171 4.41 -11.29 10.67
CA PRO A 171 5.79 -11.63 10.95
C PRO A 171 6.47 -12.25 9.72
N ASN A 172 7.61 -11.68 9.30
CA ASN A 172 8.28 -12.01 8.03
C ASN A 172 7.40 -11.76 6.80
N GLY A 173 6.64 -10.66 6.75
CA GLY A 173 5.69 -10.36 5.69
C GLY A 173 6.26 -10.36 4.26
N LEU A 174 7.56 -10.14 4.05
CA LEU A 174 8.17 -10.30 2.72
C LEU A 174 8.23 -11.76 2.25
N ALA A 175 8.25 -12.73 3.17
CA ALA A 175 8.11 -14.14 2.81
C ALA A 175 6.71 -14.44 2.25
N ASP A 176 5.69 -13.74 2.74
CA ASP A 176 4.32 -13.83 2.22
C ASP A 176 4.25 -13.28 0.79
N VAL A 177 4.81 -12.09 0.56
CA VAL A 177 4.89 -11.49 -0.78
C VAL A 177 5.57 -12.45 -1.76
N ARG A 178 6.67 -13.08 -1.34
CA ARG A 178 7.39 -14.08 -2.15
C ARG A 178 6.55 -15.31 -2.46
N ALA A 179 5.93 -15.91 -1.45
CA ALA A 179 5.11 -17.09 -1.65
C ALA A 179 3.92 -16.80 -2.58
N VAL A 180 3.27 -15.65 -2.40
CA VAL A 180 2.14 -15.21 -3.23
C VAL A 180 2.59 -14.92 -4.68
N SER A 181 3.70 -14.21 -4.86
CA SER A 181 4.27 -13.91 -6.19
C SER A 181 4.66 -15.18 -6.95
N GLN A 182 5.20 -16.18 -6.27
CA GLN A 182 5.53 -17.48 -6.88
C GLN A 182 4.27 -18.29 -7.24
N ALA A 183 3.22 -18.20 -6.41
CA ALA A 183 1.98 -18.92 -6.61
C ALA A 183 1.07 -18.31 -7.71
N LEU A 184 1.27 -17.04 -8.05
CA LEU A 184 0.47 -16.28 -9.01
C LEU A 184 1.34 -15.70 -10.15
N PRO A 185 1.93 -16.56 -11.00
CA PRO A 185 2.80 -16.09 -12.08
C PRO A 185 2.02 -15.18 -13.06
N GLY A 186 2.57 -13.99 -13.32
CA GLY A 186 1.96 -13.01 -14.23
C GLY A 186 0.93 -12.07 -13.59
N VAL A 187 0.58 -12.26 -12.30
CA VAL A 187 -0.29 -11.33 -11.56
C VAL A 187 0.56 -10.31 -10.79
N PRO A 188 0.31 -8.99 -10.92
CA PRO A 188 1.14 -7.98 -10.28
C PRO A 188 0.82 -7.82 -8.79
N ILE A 189 1.60 -8.46 -7.92
CA ILE A 189 1.38 -8.44 -6.47
C ILE A 189 1.76 -7.07 -5.87
N ILE A 190 0.89 -6.53 -5.02
CA ILE A 190 1.12 -5.26 -4.33
C ILE A 190 1.61 -5.52 -2.91
N ALA A 191 2.78 -4.99 -2.54
CA ALA A 191 3.27 -5.01 -1.17
C ALA A 191 2.74 -3.80 -0.39
N LYS A 192 1.89 -4.05 0.60
CA LYS A 192 1.34 -3.01 1.50
C LYS A 192 2.09 -2.99 2.82
N ASP A 193 2.86 -1.93 3.01
CA ASP A 193 3.62 -1.64 4.22
C ASP A 193 3.71 -0.12 4.42
N TRP A 194 4.17 0.30 5.58
CA TRP A 194 4.67 1.64 5.83
C TRP A 194 6.08 1.78 5.24
N MET A 195 6.14 2.13 3.95
CA MET A 195 7.40 2.36 3.25
C MET A 195 8.01 3.70 3.65
N LEU A 196 9.12 3.67 4.39
CA LEU A 196 9.80 4.85 4.93
C LEU A 196 11.21 5.04 4.34
N HIS A 197 11.79 3.98 3.77
CA HIS A 197 13.14 4.01 3.20
C HIS A 197 13.25 3.15 1.93
N PRO A 198 14.01 3.58 0.90
CA PRO A 198 14.22 2.84 -0.35
C PRO A 198 14.71 1.39 -0.20
N ILE A 199 15.38 1.08 0.91
CA ILE A 199 15.79 -0.30 1.22
C ILE A 199 14.58 -1.25 1.27
N GLN A 200 13.44 -0.79 1.80
CA GLN A 200 12.22 -1.59 1.85
C GLN A 200 11.65 -1.84 0.45
N VAL A 201 11.81 -0.88 -0.47
CA VAL A 201 11.41 -1.02 -1.87
C VAL A 201 12.29 -2.07 -2.56
N ALA A 202 13.61 -2.02 -2.34
CA ALA A 202 14.53 -3.04 -2.86
C ALA A 202 14.17 -4.44 -2.33
N GLU A 203 13.96 -4.57 -1.01
CA GLU A 203 13.58 -5.84 -0.39
C GLU A 203 12.23 -6.38 -0.89
N ALA A 204 11.25 -5.50 -1.11
CA ALA A 204 9.94 -5.89 -1.66
C ALA A 204 10.05 -6.31 -3.14
N ALA A 205 10.87 -5.61 -3.94
CA ALA A 205 11.15 -5.98 -5.33
C ALA A 205 11.87 -7.34 -5.43
N GLU A 206 12.82 -7.60 -4.52
CA GLU A 206 13.48 -8.90 -4.33
C GLU A 206 12.53 -9.99 -3.81
N ALA A 207 11.41 -9.62 -3.19
CA ALA A 207 10.35 -10.55 -2.84
C ALA A 207 9.38 -10.82 -4.00
N GLY A 208 9.51 -10.11 -5.13
CA GLY A 208 8.62 -10.27 -6.29
C GLY A 208 7.42 -9.32 -6.31
N ALA A 209 7.40 -8.27 -5.47
CA ALA A 209 6.39 -7.23 -5.56
C ALA A 209 6.44 -6.52 -6.92
N ALA A 210 5.29 -6.38 -7.56
CA ALA A 210 5.13 -5.59 -8.79
C ALA A 210 4.80 -4.13 -8.51
N ALA A 211 4.20 -3.87 -7.35
CA ALA A 211 3.90 -2.54 -6.87
C ALA A 211 4.03 -2.46 -5.36
N PHE A 212 4.11 -1.24 -4.83
CA PHE A 212 3.96 -1.00 -3.40
C PHE A 212 3.09 0.21 -3.10
N HIS A 213 2.65 0.27 -1.85
CA HIS A 213 1.83 1.34 -1.33
C HIS A 213 2.69 2.32 -0.51
N ILE A 214 2.54 3.62 -0.74
CA ILE A 214 3.13 4.67 0.10
C ILE A 214 2.09 5.66 0.55
N VAL A 215 2.31 6.30 1.70
CA VAL A 215 1.40 7.33 2.21
C VAL A 215 2.09 8.69 2.12
N HIS A 216 1.53 9.59 1.30
CA HIS A 216 2.15 10.90 1.09
C HIS A 216 2.25 11.70 2.40
N GLY A 217 1.20 11.72 3.22
CA GLY A 217 1.22 12.42 4.51
C GLY A 217 2.29 11.93 5.50
N VAL A 218 2.82 10.71 5.30
CA VAL A 218 3.94 10.17 6.10
C VAL A 218 5.29 10.57 5.51
N LEU A 219 5.48 10.41 4.20
CA LEU A 219 6.76 10.67 3.53
C LEU A 219 7.01 12.16 3.25
N ASN A 220 5.97 12.95 3.02
CA ASN A 220 6.03 14.35 2.64
C ASN A 220 7.00 14.58 1.46
N LYS A 221 8.08 15.34 1.68
CA LYS A 221 9.10 15.63 0.65
C LYS A 221 9.85 14.38 0.17
N ALA A 222 9.86 13.30 0.96
CA ALA A 222 10.48 12.03 0.59
C ALA A 222 9.66 11.22 -0.43
N THR A 223 8.42 11.63 -0.75
CA THR A 223 7.59 10.97 -1.78
C THR A 223 8.27 10.99 -3.14
N ALA A 224 8.78 12.13 -3.59
CA ALA A 224 9.42 12.27 -4.90
C ALA A 224 10.67 11.36 -5.08
N PRO A 225 11.66 11.36 -4.18
CA PRO A 225 12.82 10.46 -4.32
C PRO A 225 12.46 8.98 -4.13
N MET A 226 11.42 8.65 -3.36
CA MET A 226 10.90 7.27 -3.27
C MET A 226 10.33 6.79 -4.61
N LEU A 227 9.52 7.63 -5.27
CA LEU A 227 8.97 7.35 -6.60
C LEU A 227 10.08 7.19 -7.64
N ALA A 228 11.06 8.10 -7.65
CA ALA A 228 12.18 8.03 -8.58
C ALA A 228 12.98 6.72 -8.45
N PHE A 229 13.24 6.27 -7.21
CA PHE A 229 13.92 5.01 -6.95
C PHE A 229 13.11 3.81 -7.47
N ALA A 230 11.82 3.76 -7.16
CA ALA A 230 10.94 2.67 -7.57
C ALA A 230 10.75 2.56 -9.08
N PHE A 231 10.54 3.69 -9.75
CA PHE A 231 10.46 3.72 -11.21
C PHE A 231 11.78 3.33 -11.86
N GLY A 232 12.93 3.67 -11.25
CA GLY A 232 14.24 3.18 -11.66
C GLY A 232 14.39 1.65 -11.59
N LEU A 233 13.65 1.00 -10.68
CA LEU A 233 13.56 -0.47 -10.58
C LEU A 233 12.46 -1.08 -11.45
N GLY A 234 11.64 -0.26 -12.11
CA GLY A 234 10.45 -0.71 -12.85
C GLY A 234 9.38 -1.32 -11.95
N VAL A 235 9.22 -0.79 -10.73
CA VAL A 235 8.17 -1.17 -9.77
C VAL A 235 7.15 -0.05 -9.66
N ASP A 236 5.87 -0.39 -9.76
CA ASP A 236 4.78 0.59 -9.67
C ASP A 236 4.57 1.07 -8.23
N VAL A 237 4.00 2.27 -8.08
CA VAL A 237 3.75 2.86 -6.76
C VAL A 237 2.33 3.41 -6.69
N ALA A 238 1.54 2.90 -5.75
CA ALA A 238 0.26 3.48 -5.38
C ALA A 238 0.49 4.52 -4.27
N VAL A 239 0.28 5.80 -4.58
CA VAL A 239 0.47 6.90 -3.63
C VAL A 239 -0.85 7.22 -2.93
N GLU A 240 -0.93 6.92 -1.64
CA GLU A 240 -2.08 7.24 -0.80
C GLU A 240 -2.17 8.73 -0.52
N VAL A 241 -3.35 9.28 -0.77
CA VAL A 241 -3.78 10.63 -0.39
C VAL A 241 -5.12 10.55 0.34
N VAL A 242 -5.32 11.40 1.33
CA VAL A 242 -6.57 11.41 2.13
C VAL A 242 -7.52 12.56 1.78
N ASN A 243 -7.06 13.58 1.05
CA ASN A 243 -7.88 14.74 0.71
C ASN A 243 -7.33 15.49 -0.55
N LEU A 244 -8.08 16.50 -0.99
CA LEU A 244 -7.73 17.32 -2.15
C LEU A 244 -6.44 18.14 -1.95
N GLU A 245 -6.12 18.51 -0.72
CA GLU A 245 -4.91 19.28 -0.43
C GLU A 245 -3.67 18.42 -0.66
N GLU A 246 -3.68 17.17 -0.18
CA GLU A 246 -2.61 16.21 -0.44
C GLU A 246 -2.50 15.87 -1.92
N LEU A 247 -3.63 15.64 -2.60
CA LEU A 247 -3.64 15.40 -4.05
C LEU A 247 -2.93 16.52 -4.81
N LYS A 248 -3.25 17.79 -4.52
CA LYS A 248 -2.60 18.96 -5.14
C LYS A 248 -1.10 19.04 -4.86
N ARG A 249 -0.64 18.61 -3.68
CA ARG A 249 0.79 18.62 -3.33
C ARG A 249 1.61 17.63 -4.15
N VAL A 250 0.99 16.53 -4.59
CA VAL A 250 1.67 15.47 -5.36
C VAL A 250 1.30 15.47 -6.86
N GLU A 251 0.39 16.33 -7.29
CA GLU A 251 -0.05 16.45 -8.69
C GLU A 251 1.13 16.64 -9.66
N ALA A 252 2.10 17.47 -9.30
CA ALA A 252 3.29 17.74 -10.10
C ALA A 252 4.26 16.54 -10.24
N LEU A 253 4.04 15.44 -9.49
CA LEU A 253 4.90 14.25 -9.51
C LEU A 253 4.52 13.25 -10.61
N ALA A 254 3.49 13.54 -11.41
CA ALA A 254 3.03 12.70 -12.52
C ALA A 254 2.83 11.21 -12.11
N ILE A 255 2.18 11.01 -10.96
CA ILE A 255 1.98 9.67 -10.38
C ILE A 255 0.94 8.92 -11.23
N PRO A 256 1.25 7.69 -11.69
CA PRO A 256 0.28 6.91 -12.47
C PRO A 256 -0.85 6.32 -11.64
N ILE A 257 -0.62 6.05 -10.36
CA ILE A 257 -1.55 5.32 -9.48
C ILE A 257 -1.71 6.04 -8.14
N TYR A 258 -2.94 6.45 -7.82
CA TYR A 258 -3.29 7.03 -6.53
C TYR A 258 -4.15 6.08 -5.71
N GLY A 259 -3.83 5.95 -4.42
CA GLY A 259 -4.71 5.32 -3.42
C GLY A 259 -5.54 6.38 -2.71
N LEU A 260 -6.86 6.22 -2.70
CA LEU A 260 -7.76 7.13 -1.98
C LEU A 260 -8.18 6.50 -0.65
N ASN A 261 -7.69 7.07 0.45
CA ASN A 261 -8.07 6.63 1.78
C ASN A 261 -9.19 7.50 2.36
N LEU A 262 -10.41 7.01 2.17
CA LEU A 262 -11.65 7.67 2.61
C LEU A 262 -12.01 7.35 4.08
N SER A 263 -11.16 6.66 4.83
CA SER A 263 -11.44 6.25 6.22
C SER A 263 -10.80 7.19 7.26
N VAL A 264 -9.97 8.14 6.84
CA VAL A 264 -9.26 9.07 7.72
C VAL A 264 -9.79 10.50 7.50
N GLY A 265 -9.91 11.27 8.59
CA GLY A 265 -10.30 12.68 8.51
C GLY A 265 -11.81 12.93 8.38
N LEU A 266 -12.64 11.90 8.24
CA LEU A 266 -14.10 12.03 8.30
C LEU A 266 -14.54 12.01 9.76
N ALA A 267 -14.86 13.17 10.32
CA ALA A 267 -15.47 13.29 11.65
C ALA A 267 -16.96 12.92 11.64
N VAL A 268 -17.58 12.91 10.45
CA VAL A 268 -19.03 12.75 10.28
C VAL A 268 -19.32 11.42 9.59
N SER A 269 -20.06 10.56 10.29
CA SER A 269 -20.61 9.32 9.74
C SER A 269 -22.06 9.57 9.28
N ALA A 270 -22.23 10.34 8.21
CA ALA A 270 -23.52 10.52 7.57
C ALA A 270 -23.64 9.59 6.34
N PRO A 271 -24.81 8.96 6.10
CA PRO A 271 -25.05 8.19 4.87
C PRO A 271 -24.70 9.03 3.62
N GLY A 272 -24.01 8.42 2.66
CA GLY A 272 -23.60 9.08 1.40
C GLY A 272 -22.44 10.07 1.50
N PHE A 273 -22.00 10.48 2.70
CA PHE A 273 -20.87 11.42 2.84
C PHE A 273 -19.55 10.86 2.31
N ARG A 274 -19.27 9.57 2.56
CA ARG A 274 -18.10 8.88 2.00
C ARG A 274 -18.12 8.90 0.46
N GLN A 275 -19.28 8.70 -0.14
CA GLN A 275 -19.47 8.69 -1.59
C GLN A 275 -19.28 10.10 -2.19
N SER A 276 -19.78 11.15 -1.53
CA SER A 276 -19.58 12.52 -2.02
C SER A 276 -18.12 12.95 -1.96
N VAL A 277 -17.39 12.56 -0.90
CA VAL A 277 -15.93 12.77 -0.81
C VAL A 277 -15.20 11.99 -1.89
N ALA A 278 -15.55 10.71 -2.10
CA ALA A 278 -14.97 9.89 -3.17
C ALA A 278 -15.16 10.54 -4.54
N LYS A 279 -16.40 10.93 -4.87
CA LYS A 279 -16.74 11.57 -6.14
C LYS A 279 -15.97 12.88 -6.35
N SER A 280 -15.82 13.69 -5.31
CA SER A 280 -15.07 14.95 -5.37
C SER A 280 -13.58 14.72 -5.66
N LEU A 281 -12.95 13.76 -4.96
CA LEU A 281 -11.56 13.39 -5.19
C LEU A 281 -11.34 12.79 -6.57
N LEU A 282 -12.17 11.83 -6.96
CA LEU A 282 -12.09 11.16 -8.26
C LEU A 282 -12.29 12.14 -9.42
N SER A 283 -13.19 13.11 -9.29
CA SER A 283 -13.40 14.16 -10.30
C SER A 283 -12.22 15.14 -10.42
N SER A 284 -11.33 15.16 -9.42
CA SER A 284 -10.14 16.03 -9.39
C SER A 284 -8.85 15.28 -9.74
N MET A 285 -8.94 13.99 -10.09
CA MET A 285 -7.79 13.17 -10.44
C MET A 285 -7.11 13.67 -11.72
N PRO A 286 -5.76 13.63 -11.80
CA PRO A 286 -5.05 13.89 -13.04
C PRO A 286 -5.52 12.97 -14.16
N PHE A 287 -5.63 13.51 -15.37
CA PHE A 287 -6.04 12.74 -16.54
C PHE A 287 -5.08 11.56 -16.78
N GLY A 288 -5.64 10.36 -16.99
CA GLY A 288 -4.89 9.14 -17.24
C GLY A 288 -4.32 8.45 -15.99
N ALA A 289 -4.49 9.01 -14.80
CA ALA A 289 -4.10 8.36 -13.56
C ALA A 289 -5.17 7.36 -13.08
N ALA A 290 -4.73 6.22 -12.58
CA ALA A 290 -5.61 5.23 -11.96
C ALA A 290 -5.89 5.59 -10.50
N ALA A 291 -7.14 5.39 -10.05
CA ALA A 291 -7.55 5.59 -8.67
C ALA A 291 -7.98 4.27 -8.01
N LEU A 292 -7.29 3.89 -6.92
CA LEU A 292 -7.58 2.74 -6.08
C LEU A 292 -8.39 3.21 -4.88
N VAL A 293 -9.59 2.68 -4.68
CA VAL A 293 -10.47 3.10 -3.60
C VAL A 293 -10.81 1.92 -2.70
N GLY A 294 -10.61 2.09 -1.39
CA GLY A 294 -10.86 1.04 -0.41
C GLY A 294 -12.36 0.85 -0.09
N ALA A 295 -12.83 -0.39 -0.14
CA ALA A 295 -14.21 -0.78 0.17
C ALA A 295 -14.23 -1.93 1.20
N SER A 296 -15.18 -1.90 2.14
CA SER A 296 -15.31 -2.93 3.19
C SER A 296 -16.58 -3.77 3.07
N SER A 297 -17.39 -3.53 2.03
CA SER A 297 -18.66 -4.20 1.78
C SER A 297 -19.03 -4.18 0.29
N VAL A 298 -19.96 -5.04 -0.11
CA VAL A 298 -20.53 -5.06 -1.47
C VAL A 298 -21.19 -3.71 -1.81
N GLU A 299 -21.80 -3.05 -0.82
CA GLU A 299 -22.41 -1.74 -1.01
C GLU A 299 -21.36 -0.64 -1.22
N ASP A 300 -20.26 -0.66 -0.46
CA ASP A 300 -19.13 0.24 -0.71
C ASP A 300 -18.57 0.05 -2.13
N VAL A 301 -18.45 -1.19 -2.59
CA VAL A 301 -17.96 -1.51 -3.95
C VAL A 301 -18.84 -0.84 -5.01
N ARG A 302 -20.17 -1.00 -4.89
CA ARG A 302 -21.15 -0.34 -5.78
C ARG A 302 -20.99 1.18 -5.76
N MET A 303 -20.92 1.77 -4.57
CA MET A 303 -20.78 3.22 -4.41
C MET A 303 -19.48 3.76 -5.02
N MET A 304 -18.35 3.08 -4.80
CA MET A 304 -17.04 3.53 -5.27
C MET A 304 -16.88 3.33 -6.78
N LYS A 305 -17.45 2.25 -7.34
CA LYS A 305 -17.56 2.06 -8.79
C LYS A 305 -18.36 3.20 -9.43
N ALA A 306 -19.56 3.48 -8.91
CA ALA A 306 -20.41 4.57 -9.41
C ALA A 306 -19.76 5.96 -9.27
N ALA A 307 -18.81 6.13 -8.34
CA ALA A 307 -18.03 7.35 -8.19
C ALA A 307 -16.90 7.51 -9.22
N GLY A 308 -16.59 6.46 -10.00
CA GLY A 308 -15.56 6.48 -11.05
C GLY A 308 -14.21 5.87 -10.64
N ALA A 309 -14.18 4.98 -9.65
CA ALA A 309 -12.95 4.30 -9.27
C ALA A 309 -12.41 3.40 -10.41
N THR A 310 -11.11 3.48 -10.69
CA THR A 310 -10.42 2.57 -11.63
C THR A 310 -10.29 1.17 -11.04
N ALA A 311 -10.02 1.10 -9.75
CA ALA A 311 -9.92 -0.15 -9.01
C ALA A 311 -10.53 -0.05 -7.62
N ILE A 312 -11.11 -1.14 -7.15
CA ILE A 312 -11.58 -1.32 -5.79
C ILE A 312 -10.57 -2.16 -5.02
N VAL A 313 -10.11 -1.65 -3.88
CA VAL A 313 -9.37 -2.43 -2.89
C VAL A 313 -10.36 -2.98 -1.87
N LEU A 314 -10.77 -4.24 -2.05
CA LEU A 314 -11.63 -4.93 -1.11
C LEU A 314 -10.83 -5.25 0.15
N LYS A 315 -11.17 -4.57 1.24
CA LYS A 315 -10.44 -4.67 2.50
C LYS A 315 -10.79 -5.95 3.25
N ARG A 316 -9.90 -6.36 4.15
CA ARG A 316 -10.06 -7.58 4.95
C ARG A 316 -11.37 -7.62 5.76
N GLU A 317 -11.93 -6.47 6.14
CA GLU A 317 -13.18 -6.43 6.89
C GLU A 317 -14.37 -7.02 6.12
N ALA A 318 -14.32 -7.05 4.78
CA ALA A 318 -15.34 -7.65 3.94
C ALA A 318 -15.41 -9.19 4.09
N PHE A 319 -14.33 -9.81 4.57
CA PHE A 319 -14.21 -11.27 4.72
C PHE A 319 -14.46 -11.75 6.15
N LYS A 320 -14.95 -10.88 7.04
CA LYS A 320 -15.27 -11.28 8.43
C LYS A 320 -16.25 -12.46 8.43
N GLY A 321 -15.85 -13.55 9.08
CA GLY A 321 -16.63 -14.80 9.13
C GLY A 321 -16.43 -15.73 7.93
N MET A 322 -15.51 -15.41 7.01
CA MET A 322 -15.20 -16.20 5.80
C MET A 322 -13.71 -16.60 5.72
N GLU A 323 -12.85 -16.08 6.61
CA GLU A 323 -11.44 -16.47 6.69
C GLU A 323 -11.26 -17.62 7.69
N GLY A 324 -11.31 -18.86 7.19
CA GLY A 324 -11.00 -20.05 7.97
C GLY A 324 -9.57 -20.00 8.53
N GLY A 325 -9.46 -19.81 9.85
CA GLY A 325 -8.18 -19.68 10.54
C GLY A 325 -7.53 -21.02 10.85
N GLY A 326 -6.71 -21.55 9.94
CA GLY A 326 -5.77 -22.63 10.29
C GLY A 326 -5.37 -23.57 9.15
N SER A 327 -4.54 -24.55 9.49
CA SER A 327 -4.03 -25.60 8.58
C SER A 327 -5.10 -26.55 8.02
N ARG A 328 -6.36 -26.43 8.45
CA ARG A 328 -7.46 -27.35 8.12
C ARG A 328 -8.25 -26.99 6.85
N GLY A 329 -7.88 -25.92 6.14
CA GLY A 329 -8.61 -25.50 4.95
C GLY A 329 -9.97 -24.87 5.28
N MET A 330 -10.60 -24.27 4.27
CA MET A 330 -11.87 -23.55 4.40
C MET A 330 -13.04 -24.54 4.55
N GLY A 331 -13.96 -24.27 5.48
CA GLY A 331 -15.17 -25.07 5.62
C GLY A 331 -16.10 -24.92 4.41
N ARG A 332 -17.00 -25.88 4.16
CA ARG A 332 -17.95 -25.81 3.03
C ARG A 332 -18.84 -24.56 3.07
N GLU A 333 -19.26 -24.14 4.26
CA GLU A 333 -20.09 -22.93 4.43
C GLU A 333 -19.30 -21.65 4.18
N GLU A 334 -18.07 -21.56 4.67
CA GLU A 334 -17.16 -20.44 4.43
C GLU A 334 -16.83 -20.31 2.93
N GLU A 335 -16.55 -21.43 2.27
CA GLU A 335 -16.27 -21.48 0.83
C GLU A 335 -17.49 -21.05 0.01
N LYS A 336 -18.69 -21.48 0.40
CA LYS A 336 -19.92 -21.00 -0.25
C LYS A 336 -20.11 -19.50 -0.05
N ALA A 337 -19.94 -18.99 1.17
CA ALA A 337 -20.08 -17.56 1.45
C ALA A 337 -19.06 -16.72 0.66
N LEU A 338 -17.84 -17.22 0.49
CA LEU A 338 -16.82 -16.60 -0.34
C LEU A 338 -17.22 -16.57 -1.82
N GLN A 339 -17.75 -17.68 -2.35
CA GLN A 339 -18.26 -17.74 -3.72
C GLN A 339 -19.41 -16.76 -3.94
N ASP A 340 -20.40 -16.76 -3.04
CA ASP A 340 -21.55 -15.86 -3.10
C ASP A 340 -21.11 -14.38 -3.07
N LEU A 341 -20.09 -14.05 -2.26
CA LEU A 341 -19.49 -12.71 -2.22
C LEU A 341 -18.87 -12.33 -3.57
N PHE A 342 -18.01 -13.18 -4.14
CA PHE A 342 -17.34 -12.89 -5.41
C PHE A 342 -18.30 -12.84 -6.59
N GLU A 343 -19.36 -13.66 -6.58
CA GLU A 343 -20.44 -13.57 -7.58
C GLU A 343 -21.12 -12.21 -7.54
N ALA A 344 -21.48 -11.72 -6.34
CA ALA A 344 -22.06 -10.40 -6.17
C ALA A 344 -21.11 -9.26 -6.60
N LEU A 345 -19.81 -9.38 -6.28
CA LEU A 345 -18.80 -8.41 -6.69
C LEU A 345 -18.62 -8.39 -8.20
N ASN A 346 -18.50 -9.56 -8.84
CA ASN A 346 -18.33 -9.66 -10.28
C ASN A 346 -19.53 -9.05 -11.01
N TYR A 347 -20.76 -9.35 -10.56
CA TYR A 347 -21.98 -8.73 -11.09
C TYR A 347 -21.94 -7.20 -11.04
N ILE A 348 -21.53 -6.62 -9.90
CA ILE A 348 -21.46 -5.17 -9.73
C ILE A 348 -20.36 -4.57 -10.61
N LEU A 349 -19.20 -5.21 -10.69
CA LEU A 349 -18.04 -4.67 -11.39
C LEU A 349 -18.23 -4.69 -12.91
N THR A 350 -18.93 -5.69 -13.46
CA THR A 350 -19.21 -5.79 -14.90
C THR A 350 -20.49 -5.07 -15.33
N GLY A 351 -21.47 -4.87 -14.44
CA GLY A 351 -22.74 -4.23 -14.79
C GLY A 351 -22.61 -2.72 -15.06
N ASP A 352 -23.58 -2.13 -15.76
CA ASP A 352 -23.61 -0.69 -16.11
C ASP A 352 -24.44 0.17 -15.13
N ASP A 353 -24.79 -0.37 -13.95
CA ASP A 353 -25.70 0.25 -12.96
C ASP A 353 -25.49 1.75 -12.69
#